data_AF-L5KEF0-F1
#
_entry.id   AF-L5KEF0-F1
#
_cell.length_a   1.000
_cell.length_b   1.000
_cell.length_c   1.000
_cell.angle_alpha   90.00
_cell.angle_beta   90.00
_cell.angle_gamma   90.00
#
_symmetry.space_group_name_H-M   'P 1'
#
loop_
_entity.id
_entity.type
_entity.pdbx_description
1 polymer ?
#
loop_
_entity_poly.entity_id
_entity_poly.type
_entity_poly.pdbx_seq_one_letter_code
_entity_poly.pdbx_strand_id
1 'polypeptide(L)'
;MGCWILNESLSVMFVSALAWARASAVCLNFNCMLILIPVSRNLISFIRGSTICCRGPWRRQLDKNLKFHKLVAYGIAVNATIHIVAHLCNLERYHLSRSAETEGLRAALSQLGDAPNESYLNPIRAFHANPTTELLTTIAGITGLVISLALILIVTSSTEFIRQTSYELFWYTHHIFIIFFISLAIHGAGRMVRGQTPESLLLHNITFCRDHYAEWKAAAQCPVPQFSGKEPSAWKWVLGPVVLYACERVIRFWRFQQEVVITKVVSHPSGVLELHMKKRSFAMAPGQYVLIQCPAISSLQWHPFTLTSAPEEDFFSVHVRAAGDWTRALCEAFGADGQAPEESRSRPRLAVDGPFGATLMDVFHYPVSMCIAAGIGVTPFAALLKSIWYKCCESQTQPKLNKDYVFVIDAEVLILVLEIKFGFTSSQ
;
A
#
# COMPACT_ATOMS: atom_id res chain seq x y z
N MET A 1 -17.29 -21.20 -7.60
CA MET A 1 -17.21 -22.60 -8.09
C MET A 1 -17.00 -22.68 -9.62
N GLY A 2 -16.30 -21.71 -10.25
CA GLY A 2 -16.22 -21.61 -11.73
C GLY A 2 -14.79 -21.52 -12.30
N CYS A 3 -13.81 -22.18 -11.67
CA CYS A 3 -12.39 -22.06 -12.04
C CYS A 3 -11.77 -23.35 -12.62
N TRP A 4 -12.52 -24.45 -12.73
CA TRP A 4 -11.98 -25.76 -13.09
C TRP A 4 -12.33 -26.29 -14.48
N ILE A 5 -13.17 -25.58 -15.24
CA ILE A 5 -13.38 -25.91 -16.66
C ILE A 5 -12.29 -25.21 -17.46
N LEU A 6 -11.04 -25.65 -17.27
CA LEU A 6 -10.02 -25.48 -18.29
C LEU A 6 -10.45 -26.35 -19.45
N ASN A 7 -10.83 -25.69 -20.53
CA ASN A 7 -11.21 -26.30 -21.79
C ASN A 7 -10.18 -27.37 -22.17
N GLU A 8 -10.58 -28.61 -22.43
CA GLU A 8 -9.61 -29.72 -22.57
C GLU A 8 -8.57 -29.45 -23.68
N SER A 9 -8.92 -28.69 -24.72
CA SER A 9 -8.01 -28.24 -25.78
C SER A 9 -6.85 -27.36 -25.26
N LEU A 10 -7.11 -26.54 -24.23
CA LEU A 10 -6.07 -25.77 -23.53
C LEU A 10 -5.24 -26.66 -22.60
N SER A 11 -5.85 -27.67 -21.97
CA SER A 11 -5.13 -28.65 -21.14
C SER A 11 -4.14 -29.48 -21.96
N VAL A 12 -4.49 -29.80 -23.21
CA VAL A 12 -3.60 -30.53 -24.15
C VAL A 12 -2.36 -29.71 -24.53
N MET A 13 -2.49 -28.39 -24.72
CA MET A 13 -1.36 -27.51 -25.05
C MET A 13 -0.54 -27.07 -23.83
N PHE A 14 -1.18 -26.76 -22.69
CA PHE A 14 -0.50 -26.09 -21.56
C PHE A 14 -0.28 -26.96 -20.32
N VAL A 15 -0.92 -28.13 -20.21
CA VAL A 15 -0.97 -28.90 -18.95
C VAL A 15 -1.33 -27.94 -17.79
N SER A 16 -0.71 -28.06 -16.61
CA SER A 16 -0.98 -27.28 -15.40
C SER A 16 -0.46 -25.84 -15.44
N ALA A 17 0.45 -25.49 -16.36
CA ALA A 17 1.11 -24.18 -16.40
C ALA A 17 0.12 -23.04 -16.68
N LEU A 18 -0.88 -23.26 -17.55
CA LEU A 18 -1.94 -22.28 -17.75
C LEU A 18 -2.82 -22.12 -16.49
N ALA A 19 -3.10 -23.20 -15.77
CA ALA A 19 -3.84 -23.13 -14.51
C ALA A 19 -3.09 -22.27 -13.49
N TRP A 20 -1.78 -22.50 -13.35
CA TRP A 20 -0.91 -21.68 -12.49
C TRP A 20 -0.88 -20.21 -12.91
N ALA A 21 -0.73 -19.91 -14.21
CA ALA A 21 -0.75 -18.55 -14.72
C ALA A 21 -2.08 -17.83 -14.42
N ARG A 22 -3.22 -18.52 -14.60
CA ARG A 22 -4.56 -17.96 -14.37
C ARG A 22 -4.87 -17.80 -12.88
N ALA A 23 -4.56 -18.79 -12.06
CA ALA A 23 -4.79 -18.74 -10.62
C ALA A 23 -3.96 -17.62 -9.97
N SER A 24 -2.66 -17.56 -10.28
CA SER A 24 -1.77 -16.49 -9.80
C SER A 24 -2.21 -15.11 -10.30
N ALA A 25 -2.71 -14.98 -11.54
CA ALA A 25 -3.25 -13.71 -12.04
C ALA A 25 -4.47 -13.21 -11.27
N VAL A 26 -5.39 -14.11 -10.87
CA VAL A 26 -6.55 -13.73 -10.05
C VAL A 26 -6.09 -13.33 -8.64
N CYS A 27 -5.15 -14.06 -8.05
CA CYS A 27 -4.53 -13.69 -6.78
C CYS A 27 -3.82 -12.33 -6.86
N LEU A 28 -3.11 -12.05 -7.95
CA LEU A 28 -2.47 -10.75 -8.20
C LEU A 28 -3.50 -9.63 -8.27
N ASN A 29 -4.57 -9.80 -9.04
CA ASN A 29 -5.64 -8.81 -9.14
C ASN A 29 -6.25 -8.51 -7.76
N PHE A 30 -6.51 -9.56 -6.96
CA PHE A 30 -7.05 -9.41 -5.61
C PHE A 30 -6.07 -8.66 -4.67
N ASN A 31 -4.78 -9.04 -4.67
CA ASN A 31 -3.79 -8.37 -3.83
C ASN A 31 -3.54 -6.92 -4.27
N CYS A 32 -3.51 -6.65 -5.58
CA CYS A 32 -3.37 -5.29 -6.12
C CYS A 32 -4.59 -4.42 -5.82
N MET A 33 -5.78 -5.01 -5.70
CA MET A 33 -6.96 -4.29 -5.21
C MET A 33 -6.78 -3.85 -3.75
N LEU A 34 -6.15 -4.69 -2.92
CA LEU A 34 -6.02 -4.43 -1.49
C LEU A 34 -4.86 -3.50 -1.12
N ILE A 35 -3.76 -3.49 -1.88
CA ILE A 35 -2.48 -2.89 -1.45
C ILE A 35 -2.53 -1.37 -1.14
N LEU A 36 -3.41 -0.63 -1.80
CA LEU A 36 -3.58 0.83 -1.61
C LEU A 36 -4.47 1.21 -0.41
N ILE A 37 -5.35 0.30 0.01
CA ILE A 37 -6.26 0.52 1.14
C ILE A 37 -5.50 0.77 2.46
N PRO A 38 -4.54 -0.08 2.88
CA PRO A 38 -3.85 0.09 4.16
C PRO A 38 -2.94 1.33 4.25
N VAL A 39 -2.63 1.98 3.13
CA VAL A 39 -1.81 3.21 3.09
C VAL A 39 -2.64 4.49 2.96
N SER A 40 -3.97 4.35 2.81
CA SER A 40 -4.92 5.46 2.76
C SER A 40 -5.26 5.92 4.19
N ARG A 41 -4.41 6.76 4.78
CA ARG A 41 -4.47 7.18 6.19
C ARG A 41 -5.75 7.92 6.54
N ASN A 42 -6.30 8.79 5.68
CA ASN A 42 -7.56 9.47 6.01
C ASN A 42 -8.72 8.50 6.03
N LEU A 43 -8.77 7.56 5.07
CA LEU A 43 -9.75 6.48 5.09
C LEU A 43 -9.66 5.67 6.39
N ILE A 44 -8.46 5.26 6.79
CA ILE A 44 -8.25 4.47 8.01
C ILE A 44 -8.64 5.26 9.25
N SER A 45 -8.27 6.54 9.34
CA SER A 45 -8.69 7.43 10.42
C SER A 45 -10.20 7.61 10.47
N PHE A 46 -10.86 7.75 9.30
CA PHE A 46 -12.32 7.86 9.21
C PHE A 46 -13.02 6.58 9.67
N ILE A 47 -12.60 5.41 9.19
CA ILE A 47 -13.16 4.12 9.59
C ILE A 47 -12.95 3.91 11.10
N ARG A 48 -11.77 4.25 11.62
CA ARG A 48 -11.45 4.20 13.05
C ARG A 48 -12.35 5.09 13.91
N GLY A 49 -12.75 6.26 13.40
CA GLY A 49 -13.66 7.19 14.08
C GLY A 49 -15.15 6.86 13.91
N SER A 50 -15.50 5.96 13.00
CA SER A 50 -16.88 5.54 12.76
C SER A 50 -17.39 4.59 13.85
N THR A 51 -18.71 4.61 14.09
CA THR A 51 -19.40 3.74 15.06
C THR A 51 -19.22 2.24 14.79
N ILE A 52 -18.84 1.86 13.57
CA ILE A 52 -18.55 0.48 13.15
C ILE A 52 -17.30 -0.08 13.87
N CYS A 53 -16.33 0.78 14.19
CA CYS A 53 -15.11 0.40 14.92
C CYS A 53 -15.14 0.79 16.40
N CYS A 54 -16.30 1.21 16.92
CA CYS A 54 -16.48 1.53 18.32
C CYS A 54 -16.47 0.25 19.15
N ARG A 55 -15.26 -0.09 19.64
CA ARG A 55 -14.91 -1.11 20.64
C ARG A 55 -14.52 -2.47 20.06
N GLY A 56 -13.28 -2.88 20.35
CA GLY A 56 -12.85 -4.28 20.20
C GLY A 56 -11.58 -4.51 19.37
N PRO A 57 -11.32 -5.78 18.99
CA PRO A 57 -10.13 -6.21 18.24
C PRO A 57 -9.94 -5.52 16.89
N TRP A 58 -11.04 -5.08 16.25
CA TRP A 58 -11.03 -4.47 14.92
C TRP A 58 -10.23 -3.17 14.84
N ARG A 59 -10.32 -2.31 15.86
CA ARG A 59 -9.53 -1.07 15.95
C ARG A 59 -8.02 -1.39 15.99
N ARG A 60 -7.63 -2.40 16.78
CA ARG A 60 -6.23 -2.86 16.88
C ARG A 60 -5.71 -3.48 15.59
N GLN A 61 -6.58 -4.09 14.78
CA GLN A 61 -6.17 -4.60 13.46
C GLN A 61 -5.96 -3.46 12.45
N LEU A 62 -6.78 -2.40 12.49
CA LEU A 62 -6.58 -1.21 11.66
C LEU A 62 -5.25 -0.50 11.99
N ASP A 63 -4.82 -0.47 13.25
CA ASP A 63 -3.52 0.07 13.66
C ASP A 63 -2.33 -0.74 13.08
N LYS A 64 -2.56 -1.98 12.66
CA LYS A 64 -1.56 -2.84 11.97
C LYS A 64 -1.63 -2.73 10.45
N ASN A 65 -2.28 -1.68 9.91
CA ASN A 65 -2.41 -1.43 8.46
C ASN A 65 -1.09 -1.58 7.69
N LEU A 66 0.03 -1.02 8.18
CA LEU A 66 1.33 -1.13 7.48
C LEU A 66 1.88 -2.55 7.51
N LYS A 67 1.59 -3.36 8.55
CA LYS A 67 1.93 -4.79 8.56
C LYS A 67 1.12 -5.55 7.52
N PHE A 68 -0.17 -5.22 7.40
CA PHE A 68 -1.04 -5.79 6.36
C PHE A 68 -0.58 -5.39 4.95
N HIS A 69 -0.20 -4.13 4.72
CA HIS A 69 0.39 -3.69 3.45
C HIS A 69 1.61 -4.53 3.06
N LYS A 70 2.54 -4.77 3.99
CA LYS A 70 3.72 -5.62 3.75
C LYS A 70 3.33 -7.08 3.44
N LEU A 71 2.35 -7.63 4.15
CA LEU A 71 1.84 -8.99 3.89
C LEU A 71 1.27 -9.11 2.48
N VAL A 72 0.43 -8.15 2.06
CA VAL A 72 -0.13 -8.09 0.71
C VAL A 72 0.99 -7.94 -0.33
N ALA A 73 2.01 -7.12 -0.06
CA ALA A 73 3.16 -6.96 -0.95
C ALA A 73 3.95 -8.27 -1.15
N TYR A 74 4.17 -9.06 -0.08
CA TYR A 74 4.75 -10.40 -0.22
C TYR A 74 3.85 -11.33 -1.04
N GLY A 75 2.52 -11.25 -0.85
CA GLY A 75 1.55 -11.95 -1.68
C GLY A 75 1.67 -11.59 -3.16
N ILE A 76 1.84 -10.30 -3.48
CA ILE A 76 2.08 -9.84 -4.86
C ILE A 76 3.38 -10.42 -5.40
N ALA A 77 4.49 -10.33 -4.66
CA ALA A 77 5.78 -10.83 -5.11
C ALA A 77 5.76 -12.34 -5.41
N VAL A 78 5.20 -13.16 -4.51
CA VAL A 78 5.11 -14.61 -4.69
C VAL A 78 4.23 -14.96 -5.89
N ASN A 79 3.03 -14.38 -6.00
CA ASN A 79 2.14 -14.67 -7.12
C ASN A 79 2.68 -14.13 -8.45
N ALA A 80 3.41 -13.01 -8.45
CA ALA A 80 4.08 -12.47 -9.63
C ALA A 80 5.14 -13.44 -10.14
N THR A 81 5.99 -13.99 -9.26
CA THR A 81 6.98 -15.00 -9.63
C THR A 81 6.32 -16.24 -10.24
N ILE A 82 5.29 -16.79 -9.59
CA ILE A 82 4.54 -17.94 -10.12
C ILE A 82 3.94 -17.62 -11.49
N HIS A 83 3.34 -16.44 -11.63
CA HIS A 83 2.72 -15.98 -12.87
C HIS A 83 3.74 -15.85 -14.02
N ILE A 84 4.88 -15.21 -13.77
CA ILE A 84 5.96 -15.02 -14.76
C ILE A 84 6.50 -16.38 -15.21
N VAL A 85 6.88 -17.26 -14.26
CA VAL A 85 7.41 -18.59 -14.59
C VAL A 85 6.39 -19.40 -15.40
N ALA A 86 5.12 -19.39 -14.98
CA ALA A 86 4.06 -20.07 -15.71
C ALA A 86 3.87 -19.51 -17.14
N HIS A 87 3.99 -18.20 -17.33
CA HIS A 87 3.95 -17.58 -18.66
C HIS A 87 5.14 -17.93 -19.53
N LEU A 88 6.36 -18.00 -18.98
CA LEU A 88 7.55 -18.44 -19.70
C LEU A 88 7.38 -19.89 -20.18
N CYS A 89 6.94 -20.80 -19.31
CA CYS A 89 6.64 -22.19 -19.69
C CYS A 89 5.53 -22.28 -20.75
N ASN A 90 4.48 -21.45 -20.66
CA ASN A 90 3.42 -21.43 -21.67
C ASN A 90 3.94 -20.92 -23.03
N LEU A 91 4.80 -19.89 -23.03
CA LEU A 91 5.39 -19.34 -24.25
C LEU A 91 6.28 -20.38 -24.95
N GLU A 92 7.12 -21.08 -24.19
CA GLU A 92 7.95 -22.18 -24.71
C GLU A 92 7.07 -23.29 -25.31
N ARG A 93 5.97 -23.67 -24.66
CA ARG A 93 5.02 -24.66 -25.19
C ARG A 93 4.32 -24.21 -26.46
N TYR A 94 3.90 -22.95 -26.54
CA TYR A 94 3.36 -22.38 -27.77
C TYR A 94 4.38 -22.48 -28.90
N HIS A 95 5.64 -22.15 -28.62
CA HIS A 95 6.72 -22.20 -29.60
C HIS A 95 6.97 -23.64 -30.08
N LEU A 96 7.16 -24.58 -29.14
CA LEU A 96 7.36 -26.00 -29.46
C LEU A 96 6.19 -26.58 -30.25
N SER A 97 4.94 -26.24 -29.89
CA SER A 97 3.75 -26.73 -30.61
C SER A 97 3.62 -26.20 -32.05
N ARG A 98 4.36 -25.16 -32.42
CA ARG A 98 4.41 -24.59 -33.78
C ARG A 98 5.62 -25.13 -34.58
N SER A 99 6.49 -25.94 -33.98
CA SER A 99 7.61 -26.56 -34.67
C SER A 99 7.13 -27.53 -35.75
N ALA A 100 7.86 -27.59 -36.88
CA ALA A 100 7.59 -28.49 -38.00
C ALA A 100 7.71 -29.98 -37.62
N GLU A 101 8.45 -30.29 -36.56
CA GLU A 101 8.66 -31.65 -36.06
C GLU A 101 7.51 -32.14 -35.15
N THR A 102 6.61 -31.25 -34.74
CA THR A 102 5.50 -31.63 -33.86
C THR A 102 4.38 -32.23 -34.69
N GLU A 103 3.95 -33.43 -34.30
CA GLU A 103 2.80 -34.12 -34.89
C GLU A 103 1.63 -34.24 -33.89
N GLY A 104 0.49 -34.71 -34.40
CA GLY A 104 -0.70 -34.98 -33.59
C GLY A 104 -1.53 -33.75 -33.26
N LEU A 105 -2.40 -33.89 -32.26
CA LEU A 105 -3.40 -32.89 -31.89
C LEU A 105 -2.82 -31.50 -31.56
N ARG A 106 -1.63 -31.45 -30.94
CA ARG A 106 -0.96 -30.17 -30.61
C ARG A 106 -0.56 -29.40 -31.87
N ALA A 107 -0.03 -30.10 -32.87
CA ALA A 107 0.30 -29.52 -34.16
C ALA A 107 -0.96 -29.03 -34.87
N ALA A 108 -2.00 -29.87 -34.92
CA ALA A 108 -3.28 -29.52 -35.54
C ALA A 108 -3.89 -28.25 -34.93
N LEU A 109 -3.96 -28.15 -33.59
CA LEU A 109 -4.46 -26.96 -32.89
C LEU A 109 -3.60 -25.70 -33.11
N SER A 110 -2.28 -25.87 -33.18
CA SER A 110 -1.32 -24.79 -33.42
C SER A 110 -1.35 -24.27 -34.85
N GLN A 111 -1.76 -25.11 -35.81
CA GLN A 111 -1.88 -24.79 -37.24
C GLN A 111 -3.16 -24.04 -37.61
N LEU A 112 -4.18 -24.04 -36.74
CA LEU A 112 -5.42 -23.30 -36.99
C LEU A 112 -5.19 -21.78 -37.02
N GLY A 113 -5.90 -21.09 -37.92
CA GLY A 113 -5.99 -19.63 -37.93
C GLY A 113 -4.99 -18.91 -38.82
N ASP A 114 -4.35 -19.59 -39.79
CA ASP A 114 -3.32 -18.99 -40.65
C ASP A 114 -3.91 -18.09 -41.75
N ALA A 115 -5.21 -18.26 -42.05
CA ALA A 115 -5.93 -17.39 -42.97
C ALA A 115 -6.51 -16.14 -42.27
N PRO A 116 -6.65 -15.01 -42.98
CA PRO A 116 -7.33 -13.83 -42.45
C PRO A 116 -8.77 -14.18 -42.06
N ASN A 117 -9.23 -13.67 -40.91
CA ASN A 117 -10.54 -13.90 -40.29
C ASN A 117 -10.78 -15.30 -39.67
N GLU A 118 -9.79 -16.17 -39.65
CA GLU A 118 -9.88 -17.40 -38.86
C GLU A 118 -9.50 -17.16 -37.40
N SER A 119 -10.15 -17.88 -36.49
CA SER A 119 -9.77 -17.86 -35.09
C SER A 119 -8.59 -18.80 -34.82
N TYR A 120 -7.78 -18.44 -33.83
CA TYR A 120 -6.59 -19.19 -33.47
C TYR A 120 -6.49 -19.46 -31.97
N LEU A 121 -5.81 -20.55 -31.63
CA LEU A 121 -5.44 -20.88 -30.27
C LEU A 121 -3.99 -20.46 -29.97
N ASN A 122 -3.05 -20.79 -30.86
CA ASN A 122 -1.64 -20.39 -30.73
C ASN A 122 -1.42 -18.97 -31.27
N PRO A 123 -1.01 -18.00 -30.43
CA PRO A 123 -0.68 -16.65 -30.88
C PRO A 123 0.62 -16.59 -31.70
N ILE A 124 1.52 -17.58 -31.57
CA ILE A 124 2.74 -17.65 -32.37
C ILE A 124 2.39 -18.15 -33.77
N ARG A 125 2.56 -17.29 -34.77
CA ARG A 125 2.12 -17.57 -36.16
C ARG A 125 3.25 -18.02 -37.09
N ALA A 126 4.50 -17.64 -36.82
CA ALA A 126 5.63 -18.01 -37.67
C ALA A 126 6.32 -19.30 -37.18
N PHE A 127 6.70 -20.18 -38.11
CA PHE A 127 7.43 -21.42 -37.83
C PHE A 127 8.84 -21.18 -37.27
N HIS A 128 9.46 -20.05 -37.62
CA HIS A 128 10.78 -19.62 -37.13
C HIS A 128 10.70 -18.46 -36.12
N ALA A 129 9.56 -18.31 -35.43
CA ALA A 129 9.40 -17.27 -34.43
C ALA A 129 10.37 -17.48 -33.25
N ASN A 130 11.13 -16.45 -32.88
CA ASN A 130 11.96 -16.50 -31.68
C ASN A 130 11.11 -16.11 -30.45
N PRO A 131 11.07 -16.92 -29.38
CA PRO A 131 10.34 -16.60 -28.16
C PRO A 131 10.67 -15.22 -27.57
N THR A 132 11.93 -14.77 -27.70
CA THR A 132 12.35 -13.44 -27.22
C THR A 132 11.72 -12.31 -28.03
N THR A 133 11.62 -12.47 -29.35
CA THR A 133 10.95 -11.50 -30.21
C THR A 133 9.46 -11.42 -29.87
N GLU A 134 8.79 -12.56 -29.69
CA GLU A 134 7.37 -12.59 -29.29
C GLU A 134 7.12 -11.92 -27.94
N LEU A 135 8.03 -12.11 -26.98
CA LEU A 135 7.97 -11.43 -25.68
C LEU A 135 8.12 -9.90 -25.83
N LEU A 136 8.97 -9.43 -26.75
CA LEU A 136 9.27 -8.01 -26.93
C LEU A 136 8.32 -7.29 -27.90
N THR A 137 7.49 -8.00 -28.65
CA THR A 137 6.53 -7.39 -29.60
C THR A 137 5.09 -7.44 -29.10
N THR A 138 4.75 -8.40 -28.24
CA THR A 138 3.38 -8.53 -27.71
C THR A 138 3.09 -7.53 -26.60
N ILE A 139 1.86 -7.01 -26.56
CA ILE A 139 1.40 -6.10 -25.49
C ILE A 139 1.62 -6.74 -24.11
N ALA A 140 1.24 -8.01 -23.95
CA ALA A 140 1.39 -8.73 -22.69
C ALA A 140 2.86 -8.90 -22.29
N GLY A 141 3.76 -9.15 -23.26
CA GLY A 141 5.18 -9.33 -22.98
C GLY A 141 5.88 -8.03 -22.56
N ILE A 142 5.74 -6.95 -23.33
CA ILE A 142 6.35 -5.64 -23.00
C ILE A 142 5.83 -5.12 -21.66
N THR A 143 4.50 -5.09 -21.49
CA THR A 143 3.90 -4.61 -20.23
C THR A 143 4.27 -5.52 -19.06
N GLY A 144 4.37 -6.84 -19.28
CA GLY A 144 4.85 -7.79 -18.29
C GLY A 144 6.27 -7.46 -17.81
N LEU A 145 7.20 -7.20 -18.73
CA LEU A 145 8.57 -6.80 -18.40
C LEU A 145 8.62 -5.47 -17.62
N VAL A 146 7.85 -4.47 -18.04
CA VAL A 146 7.76 -3.18 -17.33
C VAL A 146 7.22 -3.37 -15.91
N ILE A 147 6.16 -4.17 -15.74
CA ILE A 147 5.57 -4.48 -14.43
C ILE A 147 6.59 -5.23 -13.55
N SER A 148 7.29 -6.22 -14.10
CA SER A 148 8.29 -7.00 -13.38
C SER A 148 9.46 -6.13 -12.91
N LEU A 149 10.00 -5.28 -13.80
CA LEU A 149 11.08 -4.36 -13.45
C LEU A 149 10.64 -3.37 -12.37
N ALA A 150 9.45 -2.77 -12.52
CA ALA A 150 8.86 -1.88 -11.52
C ALA A 150 8.73 -2.59 -10.16
N LEU A 151 8.20 -3.82 -10.15
CA LEU A 151 8.01 -4.59 -8.93
C LEU A 151 9.34 -4.92 -8.25
N ILE A 152 10.38 -5.33 -9.02
CA ILE A 152 11.72 -5.61 -8.49
C ILE A 152 12.31 -4.36 -7.83
N LEU A 153 12.25 -3.20 -8.51
CA LEU A 153 12.76 -1.95 -7.97
C LEU A 153 12.02 -1.52 -6.69
N ILE A 154 10.69 -1.65 -6.67
CA ILE A 154 9.88 -1.34 -5.49
C ILE A 154 10.21 -2.28 -4.33
N VAL A 155 10.25 -3.60 -4.55
CA VAL A 155 10.46 -4.59 -3.48
C VAL A 155 11.86 -4.50 -2.90
N THR A 156 12.89 -4.39 -3.74
CA THR A 156 14.29 -4.32 -3.29
C THR A 156 14.52 -3.08 -2.43
N SER A 157 14.15 -1.90 -2.92
CA SER A 157 14.28 -0.63 -2.19
C SER A 157 13.41 -0.54 -0.93
N SER A 158 12.34 -1.34 -0.83
CA SER A 158 11.46 -1.39 0.35
C SER A 158 11.93 -2.36 1.45
N THR A 159 13.05 -3.04 1.25
CA THR A 159 13.67 -3.88 2.29
C THR A 159 14.08 -3.05 3.50
N GLU A 160 14.09 -3.67 4.68
CA GLU A 160 14.42 -2.97 5.92
C GLU A 160 15.84 -2.41 5.90
N PHE A 161 16.79 -3.18 5.37
CA PHE A 161 18.17 -2.76 5.20
C PHE A 161 18.28 -1.46 4.38
N ILE A 162 17.75 -1.44 3.15
CA ILE A 162 17.85 -0.27 2.27
C ILE A 162 17.10 0.93 2.86
N ARG A 163 15.89 0.73 3.39
CA ARG A 163 15.10 1.82 3.96
C ARG A 163 15.73 2.46 5.20
N GLN A 164 16.48 1.68 5.99
CA GLN A 164 17.21 2.22 7.15
C GLN A 164 18.48 2.97 6.72
N THR A 165 19.14 2.56 5.64
CA THR A 165 20.33 3.25 5.11
C THR A 165 19.99 4.48 4.27
N SER A 166 18.97 4.40 3.40
CA SER A 166 18.54 5.48 2.51
C SER A 166 17.02 5.50 2.36
N TYR A 167 16.37 6.36 3.14
CA TYR A 167 14.93 6.54 3.08
C TYR A 167 14.48 7.21 1.77
N GLU A 168 15.28 8.14 1.23
CA GLU A 168 14.98 8.83 -0.03
C GLU A 168 14.90 7.85 -1.20
N LEU A 169 15.87 6.93 -1.32
CA LEU A 169 15.86 5.90 -2.35
C LEU A 169 14.57 5.10 -2.29
N PHE A 170 14.22 4.58 -1.11
CA PHE A 170 12.95 3.91 -0.86
C PHE A 170 11.76 4.76 -1.33
N TRP A 171 11.71 6.03 -0.95
CA TRP A 171 10.57 6.89 -1.24
C TRP A 171 10.39 7.10 -2.75
N TYR A 172 11.45 7.43 -3.49
CA TYR A 172 11.37 7.68 -4.93
C TYR A 172 11.05 6.42 -5.73
N THR A 173 11.72 5.30 -5.43
CA THR A 173 11.48 4.03 -6.14
C THR A 173 10.10 3.48 -5.82
N HIS A 174 9.57 3.68 -4.61
CA HIS A 174 8.24 3.20 -4.27
C HIS A 174 7.17 3.88 -5.13
N HIS A 175 7.33 5.16 -5.51
CA HIS A 175 6.41 5.88 -6.40
C HIS A 175 6.32 5.33 -7.84
N ILE A 176 7.24 4.44 -8.23
CA ILE A 176 7.15 3.66 -9.48
C ILE A 176 5.86 2.80 -9.49
N PHE A 177 5.17 2.64 -8.35
CA PHE A 177 3.83 2.04 -8.29
C PHE A 177 2.86 2.64 -9.31
N ILE A 178 3.01 3.93 -9.67
CA ILE A 178 2.17 4.59 -10.69
C ILE A 178 2.33 3.88 -12.05
N ILE A 179 3.58 3.66 -12.46
CA ILE A 179 3.91 2.95 -13.70
C ILE A 179 3.43 1.49 -13.63
N PHE A 180 3.59 0.86 -12.46
CA PHE A 180 3.10 -0.51 -12.21
C PHE A 180 1.58 -0.62 -12.44
N PHE A 181 0.76 0.27 -11.86
CA PHE A 181 -0.71 0.19 -12.01
C PHE A 181 -1.19 0.53 -13.43
N ILE A 182 -0.57 1.52 -14.09
CA ILE A 182 -0.89 1.84 -15.49
C ILE A 182 -0.61 0.64 -16.38
N SER A 183 0.59 0.05 -16.24
CA SER A 183 0.99 -1.12 -17.02
C SER A 183 0.11 -2.33 -16.73
N LEU A 184 -0.25 -2.57 -15.46
CA LEU A 184 -1.14 -3.66 -15.04
C LEU A 184 -2.54 -3.52 -15.65
N ALA A 185 -3.08 -2.30 -15.76
CA ALA A 185 -4.39 -2.06 -16.34
C ALA A 185 -4.46 -2.47 -17.82
N ILE A 186 -3.38 -2.26 -18.58
CA ILE A 186 -3.28 -2.59 -20.01
C ILE A 186 -2.67 -3.97 -20.29
N HIS A 187 -2.05 -4.62 -19.31
CA HIS A 187 -1.32 -5.89 -19.50
C HIS A 187 -2.16 -6.99 -20.16
N GLY A 188 -3.43 -7.09 -19.79
CA GLY A 188 -4.37 -8.07 -20.36
C GLY A 188 -4.97 -7.67 -21.71
N ALA A 189 -4.71 -6.47 -22.24
CA ALA A 189 -5.40 -5.92 -23.41
C ALA A 189 -5.12 -6.71 -24.69
N GLY A 190 -3.96 -7.37 -24.79
CA GLY A 190 -3.61 -8.22 -25.94
C GLY A 190 -4.42 -9.52 -26.05
N ARG A 191 -5.24 -9.87 -25.03
CA ARG A 191 -6.10 -11.08 -24.99
C ARG A 191 -5.40 -12.37 -25.46
N MET A 192 -4.11 -12.49 -25.14
CA MET A 192 -3.21 -13.55 -25.61
C MET A 192 -3.67 -14.96 -25.24
N VAL A 193 -4.27 -15.12 -24.07
CA VAL A 193 -4.77 -16.43 -23.63
C VAL A 193 -6.19 -16.60 -24.12
N ARG A 194 -6.33 -17.45 -25.14
CA ARG A 194 -7.57 -17.74 -25.86
C ARG A 194 -8.14 -19.10 -25.46
N GLY A 195 -9.44 -19.26 -25.54
CA GLY A 195 -10.11 -20.55 -25.31
C GLY A 195 -11.23 -20.74 -26.32
N GLN A 196 -11.71 -21.98 -26.46
CA GLN A 196 -12.81 -22.26 -27.39
C GLN A 196 -14.07 -21.49 -26.97
N THR A 197 -14.80 -20.94 -27.93
CA THR A 197 -16.01 -20.16 -27.65
C THR A 197 -17.15 -21.05 -27.16
N PRO A 198 -18.10 -20.53 -26.37
CA PRO A 198 -19.28 -21.29 -25.94
C PRO A 198 -20.06 -21.90 -27.10
N GLU A 199 -20.20 -21.17 -28.20
CA GLU A 199 -20.93 -21.62 -29.40
C GLU A 199 -20.21 -22.79 -30.07
N SER A 200 -18.88 -22.72 -30.13
CA SER A 200 -18.08 -23.81 -30.67
C SER A 200 -18.10 -25.04 -29.77
N LEU A 201 -18.15 -24.87 -28.45
CA LEU A 201 -18.27 -25.99 -27.50
C LEU A 201 -19.61 -26.74 -27.60
N LEU A 202 -20.68 -26.09 -28.05
CA LEU A 202 -21.97 -26.75 -28.26
C LEU A 202 -21.97 -27.67 -29.48
N LEU A 203 -21.16 -27.34 -30.50
CA LEU A 203 -21.11 -28.06 -31.77
C LEU A 203 -19.91 -29.01 -31.88
N HIS A 204 -18.87 -28.79 -31.06
CA HIS A 204 -17.62 -29.55 -31.09
C HIS A 204 -17.52 -30.45 -29.86
N ASN A 205 -17.83 -31.74 -30.05
CA ASN A 205 -17.69 -32.73 -28.98
C ASN A 205 -16.20 -33.00 -28.69
N ILE A 206 -15.67 -32.40 -27.62
CA ILE A 206 -14.23 -32.35 -27.37
C ILE A 206 -13.61 -33.73 -27.19
N THR A 207 -14.29 -34.66 -26.50
CA THR A 207 -13.74 -36.00 -26.25
C THR A 207 -13.64 -36.80 -27.54
N PHE A 208 -14.66 -36.74 -28.39
CA PHE A 208 -14.65 -37.42 -29.68
C PHE A 208 -13.70 -36.76 -30.68
N CYS A 209 -13.75 -35.43 -30.80
CA CYS A 209 -12.97 -34.68 -31.78
C CYS A 209 -11.48 -34.60 -31.44
N ARG A 210 -11.10 -34.81 -30.17
CA ARG A 210 -9.70 -34.97 -29.75
C ARG A 210 -9.02 -36.12 -30.47
N ASP A 211 -9.70 -37.26 -30.57
CA ASP A 211 -9.14 -38.48 -31.14
C ASP A 211 -9.28 -38.51 -32.67
N HIS A 212 -10.20 -37.72 -33.23
CA HIS A 212 -10.47 -37.60 -34.67
C HIS A 212 -10.00 -36.25 -35.25
N TYR A 213 -8.85 -35.76 -34.79
CA TYR A 213 -8.34 -34.43 -35.18
C TYR A 213 -7.98 -34.31 -36.66
N ALA A 214 -7.66 -35.43 -37.32
CA ALA A 214 -7.39 -35.47 -38.76
C ALA A 214 -8.65 -35.26 -39.63
N GLU A 215 -9.83 -35.50 -39.05
CA GLU A 215 -11.13 -35.40 -39.75
C GLU A 215 -11.82 -34.05 -39.53
N TRP A 216 -11.18 -33.14 -38.80
CA TRP A 216 -11.68 -31.77 -38.66
C TRP A 216 -11.86 -31.13 -40.04
N LYS A 217 -13.02 -30.50 -40.28
CA LYS A 217 -13.54 -30.02 -41.59
C LYS A 217 -14.23 -31.09 -42.44
N ALA A 218 -13.87 -32.36 -42.34
CA ALA A 218 -14.42 -33.44 -43.17
C ALA A 218 -15.65 -34.11 -42.54
N ALA A 219 -15.62 -34.34 -41.22
CA ALA A 219 -16.73 -34.94 -40.49
C ALA A 219 -17.70 -33.88 -39.94
N ALA A 220 -19.00 -34.05 -40.18
CA ALA A 220 -20.05 -33.16 -39.65
C ALA A 220 -20.08 -33.07 -38.11
N GLN A 221 -19.53 -34.10 -37.44
CA GLN A 221 -19.49 -34.24 -35.99
C GLN A 221 -18.36 -33.42 -35.33
N CYS A 222 -17.38 -32.95 -36.13
CA CYS A 222 -16.22 -32.18 -35.65
C CYS A 222 -15.96 -30.95 -36.51
N PRO A 223 -16.81 -29.90 -36.39
CA PRO A 223 -16.54 -28.62 -37.04
C PRO A 223 -15.25 -28.00 -36.47
N VAL A 224 -14.59 -27.15 -37.26
CA VAL A 224 -13.35 -26.48 -36.84
C VAL A 224 -13.59 -25.67 -35.56
N PRO A 225 -12.80 -25.92 -34.49
CA PRO A 225 -13.00 -25.24 -33.22
C PRO A 225 -12.73 -23.74 -33.35
N GLN A 226 -13.61 -22.91 -32.77
CA GLN A 226 -13.47 -21.45 -32.79
C GLN A 226 -12.93 -20.93 -31.45
N PHE A 227 -11.99 -19.99 -31.49
CA PHE A 227 -11.28 -19.49 -30.31
C PHE A 227 -11.42 -17.98 -30.11
N SER A 228 -11.70 -17.56 -28.88
CA SER A 228 -11.73 -16.15 -28.49
C SER A 228 -10.82 -15.87 -27.29
N GLY A 229 -10.22 -14.68 -27.29
CA GLY A 229 -9.42 -14.18 -26.18
C GLY A 229 -10.32 -13.69 -25.04
N LYS A 230 -9.96 -14.02 -23.80
CA LYS A 230 -10.72 -13.56 -22.63
C LYS A 230 -10.59 -12.05 -22.44
N GLU A 231 -11.71 -11.39 -22.14
CA GLU A 231 -11.74 -9.96 -21.81
C GLU A 231 -10.81 -9.60 -20.64
N PRO A 232 -10.05 -8.49 -20.73
CA PRO A 232 -9.21 -8.03 -19.64
C PRO A 232 -10.07 -7.64 -18.43
N SER A 233 -9.73 -8.18 -17.27
CA SER A 233 -10.43 -7.91 -16.01
C SER A 233 -9.61 -7.10 -15.02
N ALA A 234 -8.28 -7.04 -15.14
CA ALA A 234 -7.39 -6.39 -14.17
C ALA A 234 -7.79 -4.95 -13.84
N TRP A 235 -8.11 -4.15 -14.87
CA TRP A 235 -8.56 -2.75 -14.71
C TRP A 235 -9.80 -2.62 -13.80
N LYS A 236 -10.71 -3.60 -13.83
CA LYS A 236 -11.92 -3.62 -12.98
C LYS A 236 -11.58 -3.77 -11.50
N TRP A 237 -10.54 -4.54 -11.19
CA TRP A 237 -10.08 -4.76 -9.81
C TRP A 237 -9.34 -3.54 -9.25
N VAL A 238 -8.56 -2.85 -10.07
CA VAL A 238 -7.71 -1.74 -9.61
C VAL A 238 -8.39 -0.38 -9.66
N LEU A 239 -9.44 -0.20 -10.47
CA LEU A 239 -10.11 1.10 -10.66
C LEU A 239 -10.62 1.69 -9.33
N GLY A 240 -11.39 0.94 -8.56
CA GLY A 240 -11.95 1.41 -7.28
C GLY A 240 -10.88 1.87 -6.29
N PRO A 241 -9.89 1.01 -5.95
CA PRO A 241 -8.79 1.38 -5.05
C PRO A 241 -7.94 2.55 -5.54
N VAL A 242 -7.68 2.66 -6.85
CA VAL A 242 -6.93 3.79 -7.42
C VAL A 242 -7.72 5.09 -7.29
N VAL A 243 -9.02 5.08 -7.57
CA VAL A 243 -9.90 6.24 -7.38
C VAL A 243 -9.96 6.65 -5.91
N LEU A 244 -10.11 5.69 -5.00
CA LEU A 244 -10.10 5.95 -3.56
C LEU A 244 -8.79 6.59 -3.12
N TYR A 245 -7.66 6.08 -3.61
CA TYR A 245 -6.35 6.62 -3.31
C TYR A 245 -6.13 8.01 -3.93
N ALA A 246 -6.67 8.27 -5.12
CA ALA A 246 -6.65 9.60 -5.72
C ALA A 246 -7.43 10.59 -4.85
N CYS A 247 -8.62 10.23 -4.36
CA CYS A 247 -9.37 11.05 -3.41
C CYS A 247 -8.59 11.32 -2.12
N GLU A 248 -7.92 10.30 -1.56
CA GLU A 248 -7.00 10.44 -0.41
C GLU A 248 -5.92 11.49 -0.70
N ARG A 249 -5.34 11.50 -1.90
CA ARG A 249 -4.32 12.49 -2.31
C ARG A 249 -4.89 13.88 -2.49
N VAL A 250 -6.10 14.03 -3.06
CA VAL A 250 -6.78 15.32 -3.19
C VAL A 250 -7.08 15.92 -1.81
N ILE A 251 -7.58 15.11 -0.85
CA ILE A 251 -7.84 15.57 0.53
C ILE A 251 -6.56 16.09 1.18
N ARG A 252 -5.43 15.38 1.02
CA ARG A 252 -4.13 15.83 1.54
C ARG A 252 -3.67 17.13 0.88
N PHE A 253 -3.85 17.26 -0.42
CA PHE A 253 -3.54 18.50 -1.14
C PHE A 253 -4.36 19.68 -0.61
N TRP A 254 -5.66 19.50 -0.36
CA TRP A 254 -6.49 20.55 0.23
C TRP A 254 -6.04 20.92 1.65
N ARG A 255 -5.65 19.95 2.47
CA ARG A 255 -5.12 20.20 3.82
C ARG A 255 -3.75 20.88 3.81
N PHE A 256 -2.92 20.60 2.82
CA PHE A 256 -1.64 21.28 2.61
C PHE A 256 -1.81 22.78 2.32
N GLN A 257 -2.88 23.16 1.64
CA GLN A 257 -3.20 24.57 1.37
C GLN A 257 -3.72 25.32 2.61
N GLN A 258 -4.06 24.64 3.69
CA GLN A 258 -4.50 25.30 4.92
C GLN A 258 -3.34 26.01 5.59
N GLU A 259 -3.56 27.26 5.97
CA GLU A 259 -2.59 28.07 6.68
C GLU A 259 -2.37 27.55 8.11
N VAL A 260 -1.10 27.50 8.53
CA VAL A 260 -0.68 27.14 9.87
C VAL A 260 0.05 28.34 10.46
N VAL A 261 -0.47 28.88 11.56
CA VAL A 261 0.09 30.04 12.24
C VAL A 261 1.00 29.54 13.36
N ILE A 262 2.27 29.95 13.33
CA ILE A 262 3.25 29.63 14.37
C ILE A 262 3.11 30.69 15.47
N THR A 263 2.61 30.29 16.63
CA THR A 263 2.34 31.22 17.75
C THR A 263 3.56 31.45 18.61
N LYS A 264 4.34 30.39 18.87
CA LYS A 264 5.52 30.44 19.73
C LYS A 264 6.56 29.43 19.25
N VAL A 265 7.83 29.81 19.38
CA VAL A 265 8.98 28.95 19.13
C VAL A 265 9.82 28.98 20.40
N VAL A 266 10.16 27.82 20.93
CA VAL A 266 10.97 27.68 22.14
C VAL A 266 12.12 26.73 21.86
N SER A 267 13.33 27.19 22.16
CA SER A 267 14.53 26.37 22.06
C SER A 267 14.84 25.79 23.43
N HIS A 268 14.98 24.46 23.48
CA HIS A 268 15.31 23.71 24.69
C HIS A 268 16.78 23.25 24.66
N PRO A 269 17.39 22.96 25.82
CA PRO A 269 18.70 22.31 25.88
C PRO A 269 18.75 21.02 25.05
N SER A 270 19.96 20.62 24.66
CA SER A 270 20.19 19.39 23.85
C SER A 270 19.63 19.42 22.42
N GLY A 271 19.48 20.62 21.84
CA GLY A 271 19.13 20.79 20.42
C GLY A 271 17.69 20.35 20.10
N VAL A 272 16.75 20.69 20.98
CA VAL A 272 15.32 20.40 20.82
C VAL A 272 14.56 21.69 20.58
N LEU A 273 13.81 21.74 19.49
CA LEU A 273 12.93 22.85 19.12
C LEU A 273 11.47 22.49 19.46
N GLU A 274 10.81 23.33 20.24
CA GLU A 274 9.38 23.27 20.49
C GLU A 274 8.65 24.31 19.63
N LEU A 275 7.69 23.84 18.83
CA LEU A 275 6.89 24.67 17.94
C LEU A 275 5.44 24.66 18.41
N HIS A 276 4.90 25.83 18.72
CA HIS A 276 3.47 26.01 19.00
C HIS A 276 2.78 26.55 17.75
N MET A 277 1.69 25.88 17.36
CA MET A 277 1.00 26.14 16.12
C MET A 277 -0.52 26.19 16.33
N LYS A 278 -1.19 26.96 15.46
CA LYS A 278 -2.65 26.96 15.33
C LYS A 278 -3.04 26.70 13.89
N LYS A 279 -4.12 25.94 13.73
CA LYS A 279 -4.68 25.54 12.43
C LYS A 279 -6.21 25.49 12.54
N ARG A 280 -6.90 25.97 11.50
CA ARG A 280 -8.37 25.99 11.46
C ARG A 280 -8.93 24.56 11.58
N SER A 281 -9.94 24.40 12.44
CA SER A 281 -10.66 23.13 12.63
C SER A 281 -9.75 21.94 12.93
N PHE A 282 -8.71 22.17 13.74
CA PHE A 282 -7.78 21.14 14.16
C PHE A 282 -8.15 20.61 15.54
N ALA A 283 -8.65 19.37 15.59
CA ALA A 283 -8.95 18.68 16.84
C ALA A 283 -8.00 17.49 16.99
N MET A 284 -7.31 17.41 18.12
CA MET A 284 -6.32 16.36 18.40
C MET A 284 -6.71 15.53 19.62
N ALA A 285 -5.98 14.43 19.82
CA ALA A 285 -6.05 13.59 21.00
C ALA A 285 -4.62 13.20 21.44
N PRO A 286 -4.41 12.90 22.74
CA PRO A 286 -3.14 12.40 23.24
C PRO A 286 -2.60 11.20 22.47
N GLY A 287 -1.29 11.23 22.18
CA GLY A 287 -0.59 10.19 21.44
C GLY A 287 -0.82 10.19 19.92
N GLN A 288 -1.51 11.20 19.39
CA GLN A 288 -1.55 11.43 17.93
C GLN A 288 -0.26 12.10 17.45
N TYR A 289 0.01 11.97 16.15
CA TYR A 289 1.13 12.63 15.48
C TYR A 289 0.64 13.38 14.24
N VAL A 290 1.44 14.33 13.78
CA VAL A 290 1.24 15.09 12.54
C VAL A 290 2.44 14.88 11.62
N LEU A 291 2.22 15.08 10.32
CA LEU A 291 3.30 15.22 9.36
C LEU A 291 3.54 16.71 9.12
N ILE A 292 4.81 17.12 9.19
CA ILE A 292 5.22 18.50 8.95
C ILE A 292 6.09 18.55 7.70
N GLN A 293 5.82 19.54 6.87
CA GLN A 293 6.65 19.91 5.74
C GLN A 293 7.04 21.39 5.85
N CYS A 294 8.30 21.69 5.52
CA CYS A 294 8.84 23.03 5.45
C CYS A 294 9.35 23.28 4.01
N PRO A 295 8.57 23.97 3.14
CA PRO A 295 8.95 24.21 1.75
C PRO A 295 10.27 24.97 1.56
N ALA A 296 10.69 25.76 2.56
CA ALA A 296 11.98 26.45 2.54
C ALA A 296 13.18 25.50 2.64
N ILE A 297 12.99 24.29 3.19
CA ILE A 297 14.03 23.26 3.32
C ILE A 297 13.84 22.20 2.23
N SER A 298 12.62 21.67 2.09
CA SER A 298 12.27 20.69 1.08
C SER A 298 10.78 20.72 0.76
N SER A 299 10.46 20.82 -0.53
CA SER A 299 9.08 20.85 -1.05
C SER A 299 8.43 19.46 -1.16
N LEU A 300 9.20 18.38 -0.98
CA LEU A 300 8.71 17.01 -1.15
C LEU A 300 8.69 16.20 0.15
N GLN A 301 9.58 16.51 1.09
CA GLN A 301 9.71 15.75 2.32
C GLN A 301 8.64 16.12 3.35
N TRP A 302 8.08 15.09 3.98
CA TRP A 302 7.12 15.18 5.08
C TRP A 302 7.61 14.33 6.24
N HIS A 303 7.77 14.93 7.42
CA HIS A 303 8.36 14.28 8.59
C HIS A 303 7.33 14.12 9.71
N PRO A 304 7.21 12.93 10.32
CA PRO A 304 6.24 12.69 11.40
C PRO A 304 6.74 13.20 12.75
N PHE A 305 5.88 13.92 13.47
CA PHE A 305 6.13 14.38 14.84
C PHE A 305 4.92 14.14 15.73
N THR A 306 5.16 13.56 16.89
CA THR A 306 4.14 13.35 17.92
C THR A 306 3.68 14.68 18.50
N LEU A 307 2.37 14.83 18.71
CA LEU A 307 1.79 15.98 19.39
C LEU A 307 2.10 15.89 20.89
N THR A 308 2.65 16.96 21.45
CA THR A 308 3.08 17.05 22.86
C THR A 308 2.15 17.90 23.72
N SER A 309 1.29 18.69 23.07
CA SER A 309 0.21 19.47 23.67
C SER A 309 -1.01 18.62 24.03
N ALA A 310 -1.78 19.06 25.02
CA ALA A 310 -3.05 18.44 25.38
C ALA A 310 -4.21 18.99 24.55
N PRO A 311 -5.26 18.20 24.24
CA PRO A 311 -6.39 18.68 23.44
C PRO A 311 -7.17 19.82 24.10
N GLU A 312 -7.00 20.02 25.41
CA GLU A 312 -7.55 21.13 26.18
C GLU A 312 -6.78 22.46 25.98
N GLU A 313 -5.58 22.44 25.38
CA GLU A 313 -4.80 23.66 25.07
C GLU A 313 -5.26 24.33 23.75
N ASP A 314 -5.23 25.66 23.69
CA ASP A 314 -5.64 26.48 22.53
C ASP A 314 -4.71 26.39 21.29
N PHE A 315 -3.64 25.61 21.39
CA PHE A 315 -2.62 25.42 20.37
C PHE A 315 -2.23 23.94 20.34
N PHE A 316 -1.63 23.51 19.24
CA PHE A 316 -0.96 22.22 19.19
C PHE A 316 0.55 22.40 19.09
N SER A 317 1.30 21.54 19.75
CA SER A 317 2.76 21.61 19.79
C SER A 317 3.44 20.31 19.42
N VAL A 318 4.65 20.44 18.89
CA VAL A 318 5.58 19.35 18.62
C VAL A 318 6.95 19.68 19.17
N HIS A 319 7.69 18.64 19.56
CA HIS A 319 9.10 18.73 19.93
C HIS A 319 9.95 18.04 18.88
N VAL A 320 10.88 18.79 18.28
CA VAL A 320 11.76 18.34 17.19
C VAL A 320 13.20 18.32 17.68
N ARG A 321 13.81 17.13 17.73
CA ARG A 321 15.23 16.97 18.03
C ARG A 321 16.05 17.04 16.74
N ALA A 322 17.17 17.77 16.79
CA ALA A 322 18.14 17.89 15.69
C ALA A 322 18.94 16.59 15.45
N ALA A 323 18.30 15.57 14.87
CA ALA A 323 18.86 14.24 14.69
C ALA A 323 19.38 13.94 13.27
N GLY A 324 18.84 14.59 12.24
CA GLY A 324 19.18 14.37 10.83
C GLY A 324 19.18 15.66 10.04
N ASP A 325 19.54 15.59 8.76
CA ASP A 325 19.84 16.78 7.95
C ASP A 325 18.63 17.72 7.84
N TRP A 326 17.43 17.16 7.62
CA TRP A 326 16.21 17.96 7.58
C TRP A 326 15.83 18.56 8.94
N THR A 327 15.99 17.82 10.05
CA THR A 327 15.63 18.34 11.38
C THR A 327 16.65 19.35 11.90
N ARG A 328 17.94 19.23 11.55
CA ARG A 328 18.95 20.26 11.82
C ARG A 328 18.65 21.54 11.06
N ALA A 329 18.40 21.44 9.75
CA ALA A 329 18.01 22.60 8.94
C ALA A 329 16.72 23.28 9.46
N LEU A 330 15.77 22.50 10.00
CA LEU A 330 14.58 23.06 10.64
C LEU A 330 14.93 23.81 11.93
N CYS A 331 15.74 23.22 12.81
CA CYS A 331 16.19 23.87 14.04
C CYS A 331 16.95 25.19 13.75
N GLU A 332 17.85 25.17 12.76
CA GLU A 332 18.59 26.35 12.29
C GLU A 332 17.63 27.44 11.76
N ALA A 333 16.69 27.07 10.88
CA ALA A 333 15.74 28.01 10.28
C ALA A 333 14.80 28.68 11.29
N PHE A 334 14.61 28.06 12.47
CA PHE A 334 13.80 28.61 13.56
C PHE A 334 14.63 29.21 14.71
N GLY A 335 15.96 29.29 14.57
CA GLY A 335 16.85 29.98 15.51
C GLY A 335 17.17 29.18 16.78
N ALA A 336 17.25 27.85 16.70
CA ALA A 336 17.58 27.00 17.85
C ALA A 336 19.01 27.25 18.40
N ASP A 337 19.93 27.76 17.58
CA ASP A 337 21.34 27.97 17.92
C ASP A 337 21.66 29.36 18.51
N GLY A 338 20.64 30.10 18.99
CA GLY A 338 20.84 31.37 19.69
C GLY A 338 20.95 32.61 18.78
N GLN A 339 20.88 32.43 17.46
CA GLN A 339 20.62 33.52 16.50
C GLN A 339 19.12 33.59 16.24
N ALA A 340 18.39 34.28 17.10
CA ALA A 340 16.97 34.53 16.88
C ALA A 340 16.78 35.39 15.62
N PRO A 341 15.94 35.00 14.65
CA PRO A 341 15.57 35.89 13.55
C PRO A 341 14.92 37.14 14.14
N GLU A 342 15.48 38.33 13.84
CA GLU A 342 15.07 39.62 14.44
C GLU A 342 13.60 40.00 14.20
N GLU A 343 12.86 39.30 13.32
CA GLU A 343 11.46 39.60 13.03
C GLU A 343 10.58 38.34 12.93
N SER A 344 9.33 38.44 13.40
CA SER A 344 8.30 37.39 13.24
C SER A 344 7.93 37.10 11.78
N ARG A 345 8.24 38.02 10.85
CA ARG A 345 7.93 37.95 9.40
C ARG A 345 8.92 37.13 8.57
N SER A 346 10.09 36.77 9.08
CA SER A 346 11.11 36.00 8.34
C SER A 346 11.02 34.49 8.55
N ARG A 347 10.08 34.01 9.38
CA ARG A 347 9.96 32.59 9.71
C ARG A 347 9.42 31.78 8.53
N PRO A 348 9.97 30.59 8.24
CA PRO A 348 9.50 29.78 7.14
C PRO A 348 8.09 29.25 7.42
N ARG A 349 7.27 29.21 6.36
CA ARG A 349 5.94 28.60 6.43
C ARG A 349 6.05 27.10 6.66
N LEU A 350 5.19 26.58 7.54
CA LEU A 350 5.01 25.14 7.73
C LEU A 350 3.67 24.68 7.15
N ALA A 351 3.67 23.49 6.56
CA ALA A 351 2.46 22.76 6.23
C ALA A 351 2.32 21.56 7.16
N VAL A 352 1.10 21.34 7.67
CA VAL A 352 0.79 20.30 8.65
C VAL A 352 -0.33 19.41 8.12
N ASP A 353 -0.09 18.11 8.05
CA ASP A 353 -1.10 17.09 7.74
C ASP A 353 -1.34 16.18 8.95
N GLY A 354 -2.61 15.86 9.21
CA GLY A 354 -3.06 15.15 10.40
C GLY A 354 -4.17 15.87 11.15
N PRO A 355 -4.49 15.42 12.38
CA PRO A 355 -3.74 14.44 13.16
C PRO A 355 -3.98 12.97 12.77
N PHE A 356 -3.00 12.11 13.03
CA PHE A 356 -3.02 10.68 12.75
C PHE A 356 -2.70 9.85 14.00
N GLY A 357 -3.19 8.61 14.05
CA GLY A 357 -3.03 7.72 15.22
C GLY A 357 -4.00 8.05 16.35
N ALA A 358 -3.87 7.39 17.51
CA ALA A 358 -4.43 7.72 18.85
C ALA A 358 -4.40 6.47 19.76
N THR A 359 -3.25 5.80 19.89
CA THR A 359 -3.16 4.53 20.64
C THR A 359 -3.19 4.71 22.16
N LEU A 360 -2.91 5.91 22.66
CA LEU A 360 -2.81 6.18 24.11
C LEU A 360 -4.14 6.47 24.81
N MET A 361 -5.24 6.66 24.06
CA MET A 361 -6.55 6.94 24.66
C MET A 361 -7.15 5.73 25.40
N ASP A 362 -6.61 4.53 25.17
CA ASP A 362 -7.06 3.32 25.85
C ASP A 362 -6.75 3.37 27.37
N VAL A 363 -5.79 4.20 27.81
CA VAL A 363 -5.42 4.40 29.22
C VAL A 363 -6.62 4.78 30.10
N PHE A 364 -7.53 5.62 29.59
CA PHE A 364 -8.74 6.05 30.32
C PHE A 364 -9.77 4.94 30.55
N HIS A 365 -9.61 3.74 29.96
CA HIS A 365 -10.54 2.63 30.11
C HIS A 365 -10.23 1.72 31.31
N TYR A 366 -9.00 1.79 31.82
CA TYR A 366 -8.49 0.95 32.89
C TYR A 366 -8.43 1.74 34.20
N PRO A 367 -8.71 1.12 35.37
CA PRO A 367 -8.61 1.80 36.65
C PRO A 367 -7.17 2.05 37.10
N VAL A 368 -6.24 1.23 36.62
CA VAL A 368 -4.80 1.38 36.84
C VAL A 368 -4.10 1.18 35.51
N SER A 369 -3.29 2.15 35.10
CA SER A 369 -2.46 2.04 33.89
C SER A 369 -0.98 2.21 34.22
N MET A 370 -0.15 1.46 33.51
CA MET A 370 1.31 1.56 33.57
C MET A 370 1.83 2.01 32.21
N CYS A 371 2.39 3.20 32.18
CA CYS A 371 3.00 3.81 31.00
C CYS A 371 4.52 3.60 31.08
N ILE A 372 5.09 2.90 30.10
CA ILE A 372 6.55 2.71 30.00
C ILE A 372 7.02 3.43 28.74
N ALA A 373 7.92 4.40 28.92
CA ALA A 373 8.50 5.19 27.85
C ALA A 373 10.02 5.03 27.85
N ALA A 374 10.63 5.02 26.66
CA ALA A 374 12.09 5.05 26.53
C ALA A 374 12.55 6.10 25.51
N GLY A 375 13.55 6.91 25.89
CA GLY A 375 14.10 7.99 25.05
C GLY A 375 13.03 8.92 24.49
N ILE A 376 13.05 9.17 23.16
CA ILE A 376 12.05 10.01 22.47
C ILE A 376 10.60 9.49 22.59
N GLY A 377 10.43 8.21 22.96
CA GLY A 377 9.13 7.58 23.19
C GLY A 377 8.35 8.16 24.37
N VAL A 378 8.93 9.10 25.14
CA VAL A 378 8.25 9.87 26.18
C VAL A 378 7.31 10.95 25.63
N THR A 379 7.59 11.47 24.42
CA THR A 379 6.81 12.56 23.81
C THR A 379 5.28 12.34 23.76
N PRO A 380 4.74 11.16 23.38
CA PRO A 380 3.28 10.96 23.38
C PRO A 380 2.68 10.93 24.80
N PHE A 381 3.47 10.60 25.82
CA PHE A 381 3.02 10.63 27.21
C PHE A 381 2.94 12.04 27.78
N ALA A 382 3.71 13.00 27.26
CA ALA A 382 3.59 14.41 27.67
C ALA A 382 2.17 14.96 27.41
N ALA A 383 1.63 14.72 26.21
CA ALA A 383 0.26 15.11 25.88
C ALA A 383 -0.79 14.36 26.72
N LEU A 384 -0.54 13.08 27.02
CA LEU A 384 -1.43 12.26 27.85
C LEU A 384 -1.48 12.77 29.29
N LEU A 385 -0.32 12.99 29.91
CA LEU A 385 -0.19 13.49 31.29
C LEU A 385 -0.83 14.86 31.46
N LYS A 386 -0.61 15.77 30.50
CA LYS A 386 -1.30 17.07 30.51
C LYS A 386 -2.82 16.92 30.39
N SER A 387 -3.32 16.07 29.48
CA SER A 387 -4.77 15.85 29.35
C SER A 387 -5.39 15.23 30.59
N ILE A 388 -4.68 14.30 31.24
CA ILE A 388 -5.08 13.75 32.54
C ILE A 388 -5.17 14.87 33.59
N TRP A 389 -4.14 15.72 33.67
CA TRP A 389 -4.11 16.87 34.59
C TRP A 389 -5.29 17.82 34.37
N TYR A 390 -5.53 18.27 33.13
CA TYR A 390 -6.67 19.14 32.80
C TYR A 390 -8.00 18.51 33.18
N LYS A 391 -8.21 17.22 32.87
CA LYS A 391 -9.44 16.51 33.24
C LYS A 391 -9.61 16.41 34.76
N CYS A 392 -8.53 16.21 35.51
CA CYS A 392 -8.60 16.18 36.97
C CYS A 392 -8.91 17.56 37.58
N CYS A 393 -8.43 18.64 36.96
CA CYS A 393 -8.64 20.01 37.45
C CYS A 393 -9.99 20.60 37.02
N GLU A 394 -10.49 20.29 35.82
CA GLU A 394 -11.64 20.96 35.20
C GLU A 394 -12.93 20.13 35.20
N SER A 395 -12.85 18.80 35.29
CA SER A 395 -14.03 17.92 35.21
C SER A 395 -14.61 17.63 36.60
N GLN A 396 -15.92 17.89 36.80
CA GLN A 396 -16.68 17.35 37.93
C GLN A 396 -17.01 15.85 37.78
N THR A 397 -16.72 15.26 36.62
CA THR A 397 -16.91 13.82 36.37
C THR A 397 -15.61 13.05 36.55
N GLN A 398 -15.62 12.08 37.47
CA GLN A 398 -14.46 11.26 37.77
C GLN A 398 -14.08 10.36 36.58
N PRO A 399 -12.85 10.44 36.05
CA PRO A 399 -12.38 9.43 35.12
C PRO A 399 -12.33 8.07 35.83
N LYS A 400 -12.56 6.98 35.08
CA LYS A 400 -12.47 5.61 35.61
C LYS A 400 -11.05 5.25 36.10
N LEU A 401 -10.06 6.04 35.69
CA LEU A 401 -8.65 5.90 35.98
C LEU A 401 -8.34 6.43 37.39
N ASN A 402 -7.94 5.55 38.30
CA ASN A 402 -7.69 5.86 39.71
C ASN A 402 -6.20 6.01 40.02
N LYS A 403 -5.33 5.34 39.26
CA LYS A 403 -3.86 5.44 39.42
C LYS A 403 -3.16 5.32 38.07
N ASP A 404 -2.18 6.18 37.85
CA ASP A 404 -1.24 6.08 36.73
C ASP A 404 0.18 5.97 37.24
N TYR A 405 0.90 4.97 36.75
CA TYR A 405 2.34 4.87 36.92
C TYR A 405 3.02 5.18 35.60
N VAL A 406 3.85 6.22 35.56
CA VAL A 406 4.70 6.51 34.39
C VAL A 406 6.13 6.19 34.72
N PHE A 407 6.69 5.25 33.97
CA PHE A 407 8.10 4.88 33.98
C PHE A 407 8.77 5.47 32.76
N VAL A 408 9.69 6.40 32.95
CA VAL A 408 10.55 6.93 31.88
C VAL A 408 11.94 6.33 32.04
N ILE A 409 12.41 5.65 30.99
CA ILE A 409 13.74 5.05 30.90
C ILE A 409 14.54 5.87 29.88
N ASP A 410 15.49 6.68 30.33
CA ASP A 410 16.41 7.39 29.44
C ASP A 410 17.84 6.86 29.61
N ALA A 411 18.65 6.95 28.56
CA ALA A 411 20.05 6.55 28.62
C ALA A 411 20.89 7.50 29.50
N GLU A 412 20.40 8.74 29.70
CA GLU A 412 21.07 9.78 30.49
C GLU A 412 20.30 10.16 31.78
N VAL A 413 19.01 9.79 31.89
CA VAL A 413 18.16 10.11 33.05
C VAL A 413 17.70 8.82 33.73
N LEU A 414 17.99 8.75 35.03
CA LEU A 414 17.53 7.76 36.02
C LEU A 414 16.05 7.40 35.80
N ILE A 415 15.67 6.13 36.01
CA ILE A 415 14.27 5.66 35.93
C ILE A 415 13.36 6.63 36.71
N LEU A 416 12.57 7.43 35.99
CA LEU A 416 11.64 8.36 36.60
C LEU A 416 10.33 7.60 36.80
N VAL A 417 10.03 7.23 38.05
CA VAL A 417 8.76 6.63 38.44
C VAL A 417 7.85 7.74 38.96
N LEU A 418 6.91 8.19 38.13
CA LEU A 418 5.83 9.05 38.56
C LEU A 418 4.64 8.15 38.97
N GLU A 419 4.39 8.03 40.27
CA GLU A 419 3.11 7.53 40.76
C GLU A 419 2.14 8.71 40.88
N ILE A 420 1.12 8.75 40.03
CA ILE A 420 0.04 9.71 40.11
C ILE A 420 -1.17 9.00 40.73
N LYS A 421 -1.43 9.30 42.02
CA LYS A 421 -2.65 8.87 42.72
C LYS A 421 -3.72 9.93 42.54
N PHE A 422 -4.84 9.57 41.92
CA PHE A 422 -6.03 10.43 41.89
C PHE A 422 -6.82 10.21 43.19
N GLY A 423 -6.34 10.84 44.27
CA GLY A 423 -7.01 10.83 45.57
C GLY A 423 -7.77 12.13 45.78
N PHE A 424 -9.11 12.08 45.71
CA PHE A 424 -9.94 13.16 46.24
C PHE A 424 -9.97 13.01 47.76
N THR A 425 -9.36 13.94 48.50
CA THR A 425 -9.68 14.13 49.91
C THR A 425 -11.12 14.63 49.97
N SER A 426 -12.06 13.78 50.41
CA SER A 426 -13.35 14.28 50.87
C SER A 426 -13.08 15.13 52.10
N SER A 427 -13.10 16.45 51.95
CA SER A 427 -13.25 17.33 53.11
C SER A 427 -14.68 17.13 53.64
N GLN A 428 -14.82 16.38 54.71
CA GLN A 428 -15.88 16.60 55.71
C GLN A 428 -15.22 17.00 57.02
#